data_AF-A0A0N4YPV6-F1
#
_entry.id   AF-A0A0N4YPV6-F1
#
_cell.length_a   1.000
_cell.length_b   1.000
_cell.length_c   1.000
_cell.angle_alpha   90.00
_cell.angle_beta   90.00
_cell.angle_gamma   90.00
#
_symmetry.space_group_name_H-M   'P 1'
#
loop_
_entity.id
_entity.type
_entity.pdbx_description
1 polymer ?
#
loop_
_entity_poly.entity_id
_entity_poly.type
_entity_poly.pdbx_seq_one_letter_code
_entity_poly.pdbx_strand_id
1 'polypeptide(L)'
;MVSASARGFSHSEQFVSKSQSALNDGRKSDDSFWEQLWSPENVHSVNDHARDNPSSLSERKVINCVRLLTRLMPYMFEDAEWRGYFWTPIPTGDGQVPMASVLLGLLGDLLFCPGFTVGGVKVSLNRAKCAFPVYCLCFQEKVEDLSSLETCELIWEAGVGFANKPVSSSQLDQNRTEVLKLLLTCFSEVIYAPITDESRLRWVARFTSAENRHVLPLFTSLLNVVCAYDPVGMGLPYNYLLFNDSREPLVEAALQDSQPQADDTGYSDNYFINYLGRIHREEDFDFMLKGITRLLSNPLQSTYLPNSAKKVNFHQELLVLLWKCCEYNQKFMFYVLKTSDVLEILVPILFHITESRNDPTRVGLIHMGVFLVLLLSGERNFGVRLNKPYIAKAAIDIQAFSGTHADLLIIVFHKLITTGNHRLQSLFDCLLTIIVNVSPYLKSLSMVAANKLLHLVEAFSTPWFLFSSPTNHHLVFFLLEVFNNIVQYQFDGNSNLIYTIIRKRQVFYQLANLPTDAASISKSLSGRKGKARDEMVDQLKSPTAVVPPEIPSGLWELKGLVECCYNSYLLGSTA
;
A
#
# COMPACT_ATOMS: atom_id res chain seq x y z
N MET A 1 36.63 -53.42 -2.61
CA MET A 1 36.41 -51.96 -2.68
C MET A 1 35.10 -51.69 -3.43
N VAL A 2 33.87 -52.00 -3.03
CA VAL A 2 33.16 -52.43 -1.81
C VAL A 2 33.43 -51.60 -0.56
N SER A 3 32.35 -50.96 -0.11
CA SER A 3 32.04 -50.34 1.19
C SER A 3 32.84 -49.11 1.63
N ALA A 4 32.23 -47.92 1.48
CA ALA A 4 31.99 -46.95 2.56
C ALA A 4 31.56 -45.57 2.00
N SER A 5 30.33 -45.45 1.47
CA SER A 5 29.65 -44.13 1.35
C SER A 5 28.14 -44.26 1.06
N ALA A 6 27.51 -45.31 1.58
CA ALA A 6 26.08 -45.57 1.42
C ALA A 6 25.47 -45.80 2.80
N ARG A 7 24.98 -44.72 3.43
CA ARG A 7 24.02 -44.66 4.54
C ARG A 7 23.87 -43.19 4.95
N GLY A 8 22.92 -42.49 4.33
CA GLY A 8 22.64 -41.08 4.66
C GLY A 8 21.80 -40.30 3.64
N PHE A 9 21.61 -40.82 2.42
CA PHE A 9 20.97 -40.11 1.31
C PHE A 9 19.72 -40.80 0.72
N SER A 10 19.06 -41.72 1.43
CA SER A 10 17.91 -42.46 0.87
C SER A 10 16.54 -41.81 1.10
N HIS A 11 16.38 -40.88 2.05
CA HIS A 11 15.06 -40.36 2.41
C HIS A 11 14.63 -39.12 1.62
N SER A 12 15.56 -38.26 1.18
CA SER A 12 15.23 -37.02 0.48
C SER A 12 14.86 -37.22 -1.00
N GLU A 13 15.47 -38.20 -1.68
CA GLU A 13 15.12 -38.53 -3.07
C GLU A 13 13.79 -39.29 -3.16
N GLN A 14 13.49 -40.13 -2.16
CA GLN A 14 12.16 -40.73 -2.01
C GLN A 14 11.07 -39.70 -1.69
N PHE A 15 11.42 -38.62 -0.98
CA PHE A 15 10.50 -37.52 -0.65
C PHE A 15 10.08 -36.75 -1.92
N VAL A 16 11.04 -36.35 -2.76
CA VAL A 16 10.76 -35.63 -4.02
C VAL A 16 9.97 -36.50 -5.01
N SER A 17 10.33 -37.79 -5.11
CA SER A 17 9.63 -38.74 -5.98
C SER A 17 8.19 -39.04 -5.51
N LYS A 18 7.92 -39.08 -4.20
CA LYS A 18 6.58 -39.32 -3.66
C LYS A 18 5.68 -38.08 -3.74
N SER A 19 6.22 -36.88 -3.51
CA SER A 19 5.45 -35.63 -3.66
C SER A 19 5.03 -35.37 -5.11
N GLN A 20 5.88 -35.68 -6.09
CA GLN A 20 5.53 -35.60 -7.53
C GLN A 20 4.58 -36.71 -7.98
N SER A 21 4.64 -37.89 -7.35
CA SER A 21 3.69 -38.99 -7.61
C SER A 21 2.29 -38.69 -7.05
N ALA A 22 2.20 -38.08 -5.86
CA ALA A 22 0.93 -37.78 -5.19
C ALA A 22 0.15 -36.64 -5.87
N LEU A 23 0.85 -35.69 -6.52
CA LEU A 23 0.22 -34.59 -7.26
C LEU A 23 -0.34 -35.02 -8.64
N ASN A 24 0.13 -36.14 -9.20
CA ASN A 24 -0.26 -36.60 -10.54
C ASN A 24 -1.41 -37.63 -10.54
N ASP A 25 -1.68 -38.30 -9.42
CA ASP A 25 -2.74 -39.30 -9.31
C ASP A 25 -3.85 -38.76 -8.40
N GLY A 26 -4.91 -38.23 -9.01
CA GLY A 26 -6.09 -37.69 -8.34
C GLY A 26 -6.93 -38.75 -7.60
N ARG A 27 -6.34 -39.46 -6.64
CA ARG A 27 -7.05 -40.40 -5.75
C ARG A 27 -6.82 -40.03 -4.29
N LYS A 28 -7.93 -40.10 -3.55
CA LYS A 28 -8.07 -39.89 -2.11
C LYS A 28 -7.01 -40.61 -1.28
N SER A 29 -6.65 -39.96 -0.18
CA SER A 29 -5.87 -40.37 1.00
C SER A 29 -4.34 -40.41 0.84
N ASP A 30 -3.72 -39.30 1.23
CA ASP A 30 -2.43 -39.34 1.93
C ASP A 30 -2.50 -38.45 3.19
N ASP A 31 -3.66 -38.44 3.85
CA ASP A 31 -3.92 -37.67 5.09
C ASP A 31 -2.90 -38.05 6.18
N SER A 32 -2.46 -39.32 6.21
CA SER A 32 -1.44 -39.81 7.14
C SER A 32 -0.05 -39.17 6.94
N PHE A 33 0.30 -38.79 5.71
CA PHE A 33 1.57 -38.13 5.44
C PHE A 33 1.54 -36.69 5.95
N TRP A 34 0.43 -35.99 5.68
CA TRP A 34 0.24 -34.60 6.13
C TRP A 34 0.07 -34.51 7.65
N GLU A 35 -0.67 -35.43 8.26
CA GLU A 35 -0.78 -35.54 9.71
C GLU A 35 0.56 -35.88 10.38
N GLN A 36 1.42 -36.69 9.74
CA GLN A 36 2.78 -36.92 10.23
C GLN A 36 3.68 -35.71 10.06
N LEU A 37 3.63 -35.02 8.92
CA LEU A 37 4.46 -33.84 8.65
C LEU A 37 4.14 -32.69 9.63
N TRP A 38 2.85 -32.50 9.91
CA TRP A 38 2.34 -31.49 10.83
C TRP A 38 2.14 -32.00 12.25
N SER A 39 2.61 -33.21 12.55
CA SER A 39 2.40 -33.78 13.87
C SER A 39 3.07 -32.89 14.93
N PRO A 40 2.39 -32.64 16.06
CA PRO A 40 2.94 -31.91 17.20
C PRO A 40 4.35 -32.36 17.56
N GLU A 41 4.58 -33.67 17.63
CA GLU A 41 5.85 -34.26 18.01
C GLU A 41 6.94 -33.97 16.99
N ASN A 42 6.64 -33.93 15.69
CA ASN A 42 7.61 -33.59 14.66
C ASN A 42 7.85 -32.08 14.57
N VAL A 43 6.83 -31.24 14.73
CA VAL A 43 6.97 -29.78 14.77
C VAL A 43 7.74 -29.35 16.02
N HIS A 44 7.41 -29.90 17.20
CA HIS A 44 8.15 -29.69 18.44
C HIS A 44 9.53 -30.35 18.42
N SER A 45 9.71 -31.55 17.87
CA SER A 45 11.03 -32.18 17.72
C SER A 45 11.92 -31.38 16.77
N VAL A 46 11.40 -30.87 15.66
CA VAL A 46 12.15 -30.00 14.76
C VAL A 46 12.43 -28.67 15.43
N ASN A 47 11.51 -28.12 16.22
CA ASN A 47 11.69 -26.90 17.01
C ASN A 47 12.75 -27.08 18.10
N ASP A 48 12.65 -28.11 18.95
CA ASP A 48 13.58 -28.43 20.02
C ASP A 48 14.94 -28.82 19.45
N HIS A 49 14.99 -29.59 18.36
CA HIS A 49 16.26 -29.90 17.70
C HIS A 49 16.88 -28.68 16.99
N ALA A 50 16.07 -27.78 16.41
CA ALA A 50 16.55 -26.54 15.80
C ALA A 50 17.01 -25.50 16.83
N ARG A 51 16.32 -25.45 17.96
CA ARG A 51 16.63 -24.60 19.12
C ARG A 51 17.85 -25.11 19.87
N ASP A 52 17.98 -26.42 20.04
CA ASP A 52 19.02 -27.06 20.87
C ASP A 52 20.27 -27.47 20.06
N ASN A 53 20.20 -27.55 18.71
CA ASN A 53 21.34 -27.84 17.82
C ASN A 53 21.41 -26.90 16.58
N PRO A 54 21.54 -25.57 16.74
CA PRO A 54 21.52 -24.62 15.63
C PRO A 54 22.69 -24.78 14.64
N SER A 55 23.82 -25.38 15.06
CA SER A 55 24.96 -25.72 14.19
C SER A 55 24.69 -26.89 13.23
N SER A 56 23.59 -27.62 13.44
CA SER A 56 23.14 -28.71 12.57
C SER A 56 22.10 -28.27 11.52
N LEU A 57 21.54 -27.06 11.67
CA LEU A 57 20.62 -26.47 10.71
C LEU A 57 21.39 -26.04 9.46
N SER A 58 21.27 -26.84 8.40
CA SER A 58 21.66 -26.39 7.09
C SER A 58 20.73 -25.23 6.69
N GLU A 59 21.26 -24.01 6.60
CA GLU A 59 20.58 -22.81 6.07
C GLU A 59 19.76 -23.14 4.82
N ARG A 60 20.35 -23.94 3.93
CA ARG A 60 19.71 -24.43 2.70
C ARG A 60 18.47 -25.27 2.97
N LYS A 61 18.48 -26.14 3.99
CA LYS A 61 17.29 -26.93 4.36
C LYS A 61 16.18 -26.03 4.89
N VAL A 62 16.49 -25.07 5.76
CA VAL A 62 15.52 -24.13 6.32
C VAL A 62 14.84 -23.34 5.20
N ILE A 63 15.62 -22.71 4.32
CA ILE A 63 15.09 -21.93 3.19
C ILE A 63 14.28 -22.82 2.24
N ASN A 64 14.69 -24.07 2.01
CA ASN A 64 13.90 -24.99 1.20
C ASN A 64 12.54 -25.32 1.85
N CYS A 65 12.49 -25.49 3.17
CA CYS A 65 11.23 -25.69 3.89
C CYS A 65 10.34 -24.44 3.79
N VAL A 66 10.90 -23.25 4.03
CA VAL A 66 10.17 -21.98 3.89
C VAL A 66 9.56 -21.88 2.49
N ARG A 67 10.37 -22.06 1.45
CA ARG A 67 9.95 -22.05 0.04
C ARG A 67 8.93 -23.11 -0.33
N LEU A 68 8.99 -24.29 0.29
CA LEU A 68 8.02 -25.36 0.08
C LEU A 68 6.67 -24.95 0.69
N LEU A 69 6.68 -24.49 1.94
CA LEU A 69 5.47 -24.03 2.63
C LEU A 69 4.83 -22.84 1.92
N THR A 70 5.61 -21.87 1.44
CA THR A 70 5.10 -20.73 0.65
C THR A 70 4.30 -21.18 -0.57
N ARG A 71 4.65 -22.33 -1.16
CA ARG A 71 3.94 -22.89 -2.32
C ARG A 71 2.76 -23.78 -1.93
N LEU A 72 2.82 -24.45 -0.78
CA LEU A 72 1.79 -25.41 -0.35
C LEU A 72 0.61 -24.74 0.36
N MET A 73 0.88 -23.71 1.16
CA MET A 73 -0.14 -23.02 1.97
C MET A 73 -1.37 -22.55 1.18
N PRO A 74 -1.26 -21.96 -0.03
CA PRO A 74 -2.42 -21.57 -0.84
C PRO A 74 -3.36 -22.75 -1.14
N TYR A 75 -2.81 -23.91 -1.50
CA TYR A 75 -3.61 -25.12 -1.76
C TYR A 75 -4.29 -25.65 -0.51
N MET A 76 -3.65 -25.51 0.66
CA MET A 76 -4.26 -25.87 1.93
C MET A 76 -5.43 -24.92 2.26
N PHE A 77 -5.34 -23.63 1.91
CA PHE A 77 -6.41 -22.67 2.18
C PHE A 77 -7.65 -22.82 1.30
N GLU A 78 -7.55 -23.48 0.13
CA GLU A 78 -8.72 -23.81 -0.69
C GLU A 78 -9.71 -24.73 0.05
N ASP A 79 -9.22 -25.54 0.99
CA ASP A 79 -10.04 -26.42 1.82
C ASP A 79 -10.41 -25.76 3.17
N ALA A 80 -11.68 -25.84 3.55
CA ALA A 80 -12.18 -25.31 4.82
C ALA A 80 -11.65 -26.07 6.04
N GLU A 81 -11.43 -27.39 5.91
CA GLU A 81 -10.93 -28.21 7.02
C GLU A 81 -9.50 -27.81 7.39
N TRP A 82 -8.64 -27.65 6.38
CA TRP A 82 -7.25 -27.20 6.57
C TRP A 82 -7.16 -25.78 7.13
N ARG A 83 -8.04 -24.86 6.72
CA ARG A 83 -8.13 -23.53 7.35
C ARG A 83 -8.48 -23.64 8.83
N GLY A 84 -9.44 -24.47 9.20
CA GLY A 84 -9.78 -24.73 10.60
C GLY A 84 -8.60 -25.34 11.38
N TYR A 85 -7.92 -26.31 10.78
CA TYR A 85 -6.83 -27.08 11.38
C TYR A 85 -5.69 -26.22 11.91
N PHE A 86 -5.24 -25.21 11.15
CA PHE A 86 -4.18 -24.29 11.61
C PHE A 86 -4.51 -23.59 12.93
N TRP A 87 -5.80 -23.43 13.24
CA TRP A 87 -6.25 -22.74 14.44
C TRP A 87 -6.75 -23.69 15.52
N THR A 88 -6.54 -25.00 15.35
CA THR A 88 -6.78 -26.00 16.39
C THR A 88 -5.57 -26.14 17.34
N PRO A 89 -5.80 -26.38 18.65
CA PRO A 89 -4.73 -26.61 19.61
C PRO A 89 -3.94 -27.88 19.29
N ILE A 90 -2.62 -27.81 19.48
CA ILE A 90 -1.71 -28.94 19.30
C ILE A 90 -1.88 -29.94 20.47
N PRO A 91 -2.20 -31.23 20.23
CA PRO A 91 -2.53 -32.21 21.28
C PRO A 91 -1.47 -32.52 22.36
N THR A 92 -0.18 -32.27 22.13
CA THR A 92 0.91 -32.74 23.01
C THR A 92 1.85 -31.65 23.55
N GLY A 93 1.52 -30.36 23.40
CA GLY A 93 2.26 -29.27 24.05
C GLY A 93 1.67 -28.89 25.41
N ASP A 94 2.47 -28.36 26.33
CA ASP A 94 2.05 -27.86 27.66
C ASP A 94 1.11 -26.62 27.62
N GLY A 95 0.38 -26.41 26.52
CA GLY A 95 -0.59 -25.34 26.36
C GLY A 95 -1.50 -25.53 25.14
N GLN A 96 -2.71 -24.98 25.23
CA GLN A 96 -3.75 -24.93 24.18
C GLN A 96 -3.36 -23.96 23.04
N VAL A 97 -2.14 -24.03 22.51
CA VAL A 97 -1.63 -23.08 21.51
C VAL A 97 -1.96 -23.57 20.09
N PRO A 98 -2.60 -22.75 19.24
CA PRO A 98 -2.88 -23.14 17.86
C PRO A 98 -1.62 -23.30 17.01
N MET A 99 -1.66 -24.21 16.04
CA MET A 99 -0.56 -24.45 15.11
C MET A 99 -0.11 -23.18 14.36
N ALA A 100 -1.05 -22.32 13.96
CA ALA A 100 -0.78 -21.02 13.34
C ALA A 100 0.08 -20.13 14.25
N SER A 101 -0.20 -20.14 15.56
CA SER A 101 0.55 -19.33 16.53
C SER A 101 1.97 -19.88 16.69
N VAL A 102 2.16 -21.20 16.69
CA VAL A 102 3.48 -21.82 16.70
C VAL A 102 4.26 -21.49 15.43
N LEU A 103 3.63 -21.60 14.26
CA LEU A 103 4.24 -21.25 12.98
C LEU A 103 4.67 -19.78 12.95
N LEU A 104 3.80 -18.85 13.35
CA LEU A 104 4.14 -17.42 13.43
C LEU A 104 5.30 -17.15 14.39
N GLY A 105 5.33 -17.83 15.55
CA GLY A 105 6.44 -17.75 16.49
C GLY A 105 7.77 -18.21 15.88
N LEU A 106 7.77 -19.37 15.20
CA LEU A 106 8.95 -19.91 14.51
C LEU A 106 9.43 -18.99 13.38
N LEU A 107 8.52 -18.43 12.59
CA LEU A 107 8.88 -17.49 11.53
C LEU A 107 9.43 -16.18 12.09
N GLY A 108 8.86 -15.67 13.19
CA GLY A 108 9.41 -14.54 13.92
C GLY A 108 10.84 -14.81 14.43
N ASP A 109 11.07 -16.01 14.96
CA ASP A 109 12.41 -16.42 15.42
C ASP A 109 13.42 -16.54 14.28
N LEU A 110 13.00 -17.08 13.13
CA LEU A 110 13.80 -17.12 11.93
C LEU A 110 14.12 -15.72 11.40
N LEU A 111 13.19 -14.76 11.49
CA LEU A 111 13.39 -13.37 11.07
C LEU A 111 14.45 -12.64 11.90
N PHE A 112 14.71 -13.08 13.13
CA PHE A 112 15.72 -12.49 14.01
C PHE A 112 16.82 -13.46 14.43
N CYS A 113 17.04 -14.52 13.65
CA CYS A 113 18.05 -15.53 13.92
C CYS A 113 19.46 -15.02 13.55
N PRO A 114 20.40 -14.90 14.53
CA PRO A 114 21.76 -14.46 14.26
C PRO A 114 22.51 -15.41 13.32
N GLY A 115 23.22 -14.87 12.34
CA GLY A 115 23.91 -15.63 11.31
C GLY A 115 23.02 -16.13 10.17
N PHE A 116 21.69 -16.03 10.30
CA PHE A 116 20.73 -16.41 9.26
C PHE A 116 20.01 -15.19 8.66
N THR A 117 19.43 -14.32 9.49
CA THR A 117 18.78 -13.06 9.08
C THR A 117 19.32 -11.84 9.81
N VAL A 118 20.11 -11.99 10.88
CA VAL A 118 20.79 -10.88 11.58
C VAL A 118 22.30 -11.12 11.54
N GLY A 119 23.10 -10.05 11.53
CA GLY A 119 24.56 -10.16 11.56
C GLY A 119 25.05 -10.84 12.86
N GLY A 120 26.16 -11.58 12.79
CA GLY A 120 26.72 -12.23 13.98
C GLY A 120 27.21 -11.21 15.01
N VAL A 121 26.78 -11.35 16.27
CA VAL A 121 27.23 -10.49 17.39
C VAL A 121 28.71 -10.76 17.66
N LYS A 122 29.57 -9.75 17.49
CA LYS A 122 30.98 -9.82 17.93
C LYS A 122 31.03 -9.54 19.44
N VAL A 123 30.97 -10.57 20.27
CA VAL A 123 31.28 -10.41 21.69
C VAL A 123 32.78 -10.15 21.83
N SER A 124 33.16 -8.94 22.25
CA SER A 124 34.55 -8.60 22.59
C SER A 124 34.91 -9.21 23.94
N LEU A 125 35.31 -10.49 23.97
CA LEU A 125 35.84 -11.14 25.16
C LEU A 125 37.36 -10.98 25.25
N ASN A 126 37.82 -10.49 26.40
CA ASN A 126 39.23 -10.38 26.78
C ASN A 126 39.97 -11.70 26.52
N ARG A 127 41.09 -11.57 25.83
CA ARG A 127 41.89 -12.64 25.24
C ARG A 127 42.74 -13.34 26.31
N ALA A 128 42.16 -14.23 27.11
CA ALA A 128 42.92 -15.28 27.79
C ALA A 128 41.98 -16.40 28.26
N LYS A 129 42.18 -17.61 27.71
CA LYS A 129 41.47 -18.87 28.01
C LYS A 129 40.11 -19.07 27.30
N CYS A 130 40.11 -19.17 25.97
CA CYS A 130 39.18 -20.05 25.24
C CYS A 130 39.78 -20.35 23.87
N ALA A 131 40.08 -21.61 23.60
CA ALA A 131 40.38 -22.12 22.27
C ALA A 131 39.10 -22.79 21.72
N PHE A 132 38.15 -21.98 21.27
CA PHE A 132 36.93 -22.45 20.58
C PHE A 132 36.51 -21.44 19.50
N PRO A 133 36.02 -21.89 18.32
CA PRO A 133 35.66 -21.00 17.22
C PRO A 133 34.42 -20.14 17.53
N VAL A 134 34.40 -18.95 16.92
CA VAL A 134 33.54 -17.76 17.13
C VAL A 134 32.02 -17.98 16.95
N TYR A 135 31.53 -19.22 16.80
CA TYR A 135 30.11 -19.54 16.65
C TYR A 135 29.44 -20.08 17.93
N CYS A 136 30.15 -20.05 19.06
CA CYS A 136 29.84 -20.86 20.25
C CYS A 136 29.56 -20.06 21.55
N LEU A 137 29.04 -18.83 21.46
CA LEU A 137 28.72 -18.04 22.67
C LEU A 137 27.22 -17.75 22.90
N CYS A 138 26.32 -18.09 21.96
CA CYS A 138 24.90 -17.72 22.13
C CYS A 138 24.04 -18.75 22.89
N PHE A 139 24.50 -19.99 23.14
CA PHE A 139 23.57 -21.05 23.55
C PHE A 139 24.10 -22.04 24.61
N GLN A 140 25.11 -21.68 25.40
CA GLN A 140 25.61 -22.58 26.46
C GLN A 140 25.76 -22.00 27.87
N GLU A 141 25.41 -20.73 28.07
CA GLU A 141 24.94 -20.32 29.39
C GLU A 141 23.42 -20.25 29.31
N LYS A 142 22.73 -20.69 30.36
CA LYS A 142 21.37 -20.23 30.61
C LYS A 142 21.44 -18.69 30.59
N VAL A 143 21.15 -18.10 29.46
CA VAL A 143 20.79 -16.69 29.40
C VAL A 143 19.39 -16.66 30.01
N GLU A 144 19.35 -16.59 31.34
CA GLU A 144 18.10 -16.45 32.11
C GLU A 144 17.35 -15.15 31.73
N ASP A 145 17.95 -14.30 30.89
CA ASP A 145 17.37 -13.06 30.36
C ASP A 145 17.63 -12.92 28.84
N LEU A 146 16.83 -13.54 27.96
CA LEU A 146 16.82 -13.18 26.51
C LEU A 146 16.34 -11.72 26.29
N SER A 147 15.69 -11.18 27.33
CA SER A 147 15.41 -9.77 27.63
C SER A 147 16.66 -8.88 27.74
N SER A 148 17.86 -9.45 27.84
CA SER A 148 19.12 -8.70 27.95
C SER A 148 19.82 -8.40 26.61
N LEU A 149 19.40 -9.03 25.49
CA LEU A 149 19.75 -8.52 24.16
C LEU A 149 18.96 -7.23 23.96
N GLU A 150 19.64 -6.09 23.85
CA GLU A 150 18.97 -4.84 23.52
C GLU A 150 18.23 -5.05 22.20
N THR A 151 16.89 -4.96 22.22
CA THR A 151 15.98 -5.11 21.06
C THR A 151 16.46 -4.34 19.81
N CYS A 152 17.28 -3.33 20.02
CA CYS A 152 17.97 -2.52 19.02
C CYS A 152 18.97 -3.31 18.15
N GLU A 153 19.71 -4.31 18.67
CA GLU A 153 20.70 -5.08 17.90
C GLU A 153 20.07 -5.98 16.82
N LEU A 154 18.77 -6.21 16.91
CA LEU A 154 17.98 -7.03 15.99
C LEU A 154 17.47 -6.24 14.77
N ILE A 155 17.54 -4.91 14.79
CA ILE A 155 16.95 -4.05 13.77
C ILE A 155 17.74 -4.14 12.46
N TRP A 156 17.04 -4.31 11.33
CA TRP A 156 17.67 -4.61 10.02
C TRP A 156 18.24 -3.41 9.29
N GLU A 157 17.85 -2.18 9.67
CA GLU A 157 18.27 -0.94 9.03
C GLU A 157 18.14 0.24 9.99
N ALA A 158 19.06 1.21 9.86
CA ALA A 158 18.99 2.45 10.63
C ALA A 158 17.84 3.35 10.16
N GLY A 159 17.28 4.13 11.08
CA GLY A 159 16.13 4.99 10.83
C GLY A 159 15.38 5.29 12.12
N VAL A 160 14.06 5.17 12.07
CA VAL A 160 13.17 5.40 13.21
C VAL A 160 13.59 4.56 14.39
N GLY A 161 13.80 5.20 15.54
CA GLY A 161 14.11 4.51 16.80
C GLY A 161 15.47 3.80 16.86
N PHE A 162 16.31 3.86 15.81
CA PHE A 162 17.59 3.17 15.76
C PHE A 162 18.60 3.83 14.81
N ALA A 163 19.69 4.36 15.36
CA ALA A 163 20.66 5.14 14.59
C ALA A 163 21.82 4.30 14.00
N ASN A 164 22.10 3.12 14.55
CA ASN A 164 23.30 2.36 14.20
C ASN A 164 23.08 1.55 12.93
N LYS A 165 23.78 1.86 11.84
CA LYS A 165 23.61 1.10 10.59
C LYS A 165 24.17 -0.34 10.72
N PRO A 166 23.34 -1.39 10.60
CA PRO A 166 23.83 -2.76 10.61
C PRO A 166 24.70 -3.08 9.38
N VAL A 167 25.49 -4.15 9.46
CA VAL A 167 26.26 -4.63 8.30
C VAL A 167 25.29 -5.12 7.22
N SER A 168 25.39 -4.55 6.03
CA SER A 168 24.60 -4.99 4.87
C SER A 168 25.12 -6.34 4.37
N SER A 169 24.20 -7.26 4.10
CA SER A 169 24.50 -8.58 3.55
C SER A 169 23.37 -9.04 2.64
N SER A 170 23.67 -9.29 1.37
CA SER A 170 22.70 -9.77 0.40
C SER A 170 22.10 -11.13 0.78
N GLN A 171 22.87 -11.98 1.43
CA GLN A 171 22.39 -13.28 1.92
C GLN A 171 21.35 -13.12 3.02
N LEU A 172 21.60 -12.23 3.99
CA LEU A 172 20.64 -11.96 5.07
C LEU A 172 19.34 -11.37 4.50
N ASP A 173 19.44 -10.48 3.51
CA ASP A 173 18.26 -9.89 2.86
C ASP A 173 17.45 -10.90 2.06
N GLN A 174 18.11 -11.83 1.36
CA GLN A 174 17.44 -12.94 0.69
C GLN A 174 16.71 -13.85 1.68
N ASN A 175 17.35 -14.21 2.79
CA ASN A 175 16.72 -15.05 3.81
C ASN A 175 15.51 -14.35 4.45
N ARG A 176 15.63 -13.07 4.82
CA ARG A 176 14.51 -12.24 5.31
C ARG A 176 13.35 -12.24 4.31
N THR A 177 13.66 -12.02 3.03
CA THR A 177 12.65 -11.98 1.95
C THR A 177 11.86 -13.27 1.85
N GLU A 178 12.53 -14.44 1.89
CA GLU A 178 11.84 -15.74 1.79
C GLU A 178 10.92 -15.98 2.99
N VAL A 179 11.35 -15.60 4.19
CA VAL A 179 10.53 -15.76 5.41
C VAL A 179 9.33 -14.80 5.40
N LEU A 180 9.51 -13.53 4.99
CA LEU A 180 8.40 -12.58 4.82
C LEU A 180 7.40 -13.06 3.75
N LYS A 181 7.87 -13.63 2.64
CA LYS A 181 6.97 -14.21 1.63
C LYS A 181 6.10 -15.33 2.19
N LEU A 182 6.63 -16.16 3.08
CA LEU A 182 5.83 -17.18 3.76
C LEU A 182 4.81 -16.53 4.72
N LEU A 183 5.18 -15.49 5.47
CA LEU A 183 4.25 -14.73 6.31
C LEU A 183 3.11 -14.11 5.51
N LEU A 184 3.43 -13.43 4.40
CA LEU A 184 2.43 -12.90 3.47
C LEU A 184 1.52 -14.00 2.93
N THR A 185 2.08 -15.18 2.65
CA THR A 185 1.28 -16.33 2.22
C THR A 185 0.31 -16.76 3.32
N CYS A 186 0.74 -16.80 4.60
CA CYS A 186 -0.16 -17.07 5.72
C CYS A 186 -1.27 -16.00 5.82
N PHE A 187 -0.93 -14.72 5.65
CA PHE A 187 -1.90 -13.61 5.68
C PHE A 187 -2.91 -13.66 4.53
N SER A 188 -2.58 -14.33 3.44
CA SER A 188 -3.47 -14.47 2.28
C SER A 188 -4.70 -15.34 2.52
N GLU A 189 -4.84 -16.01 3.68
CA GLU A 189 -6.05 -16.78 4.04
C GLU A 189 -7.33 -15.96 3.84
N VAL A 190 -7.26 -14.65 4.07
CA VAL A 190 -8.36 -13.68 3.89
C VAL A 190 -9.01 -13.70 2.49
N ILE A 191 -8.27 -14.15 1.48
CA ILE A 191 -8.73 -14.27 0.08
C ILE A 191 -9.60 -15.53 -0.10
N TYR A 192 -9.36 -16.56 0.71
CA TYR A 192 -10.07 -17.84 0.67
C TYR A 192 -11.24 -17.89 1.67
N ALA A 193 -11.28 -16.96 2.63
CA ALA A 193 -12.35 -16.82 3.61
C ALA A 193 -13.52 -15.94 3.08
N PRO A 194 -14.79 -16.29 3.38
CA PRO A 194 -15.92 -15.42 3.09
C PRO A 194 -15.78 -14.04 3.76
N ILE A 195 -16.28 -12.98 3.12
CA ILE A 195 -16.23 -11.60 3.67
C ILE A 195 -16.97 -11.50 5.02
N THR A 196 -17.96 -12.37 5.25
CA THR A 196 -18.75 -12.44 6.49
C THR A 196 -18.03 -13.10 7.67
N ASP A 197 -16.85 -13.68 7.45
CA ASP A 197 -16.09 -14.33 8.52
C ASP A 197 -15.34 -13.29 9.35
N GLU A 198 -15.78 -13.07 10.58
CA GLU A 198 -15.16 -12.15 11.54
C GLU A 198 -13.72 -12.56 11.91
N SER A 199 -13.34 -13.82 11.68
CA SER A 199 -12.00 -14.33 11.97
C SER A 199 -11.04 -14.23 10.80
N ARG A 200 -11.46 -13.67 9.65
CA ARG A 200 -10.68 -13.66 8.40
C ARG A 200 -9.30 -13.01 8.46
N LEU A 201 -9.03 -12.16 9.47
CA LEU A 201 -7.74 -11.48 9.70
C LEU A 201 -6.92 -12.05 10.87
N ARG A 202 -7.29 -13.23 11.38
CA ARG A 202 -6.68 -13.87 12.55
C ARG A 202 -5.15 -14.02 12.49
N TRP A 203 -4.57 -14.32 11.33
CA TRP A 203 -3.10 -14.37 11.18
C TRP A 203 -2.43 -13.02 11.41
N VAL A 204 -2.96 -11.96 10.78
CA VAL A 204 -2.44 -10.58 10.91
C VAL A 204 -2.64 -10.08 12.34
N ALA A 205 -3.82 -10.33 12.93
CA ALA A 205 -4.11 -9.98 14.31
C ALA A 205 -3.11 -10.65 15.27
N ARG A 206 -2.86 -11.96 15.12
CA ARG A 206 -1.90 -12.69 15.96
C ARG A 206 -0.47 -12.19 15.76
N PHE A 207 -0.07 -11.93 14.51
CA PHE A 207 1.28 -11.47 14.15
C PHE A 207 1.59 -10.06 14.69
N THR A 208 0.61 -9.17 14.69
CA THR A 208 0.75 -7.79 15.20
C THR A 208 0.40 -7.62 16.68
N SER A 209 0.09 -8.71 17.39
CA SER A 209 -0.29 -8.67 18.81
C SER A 209 0.92 -8.62 19.77
N ALA A 210 0.65 -8.32 21.04
CA ALA A 210 1.64 -8.42 22.13
C ALA A 210 2.23 -9.83 22.29
N GLU A 211 1.50 -10.85 21.87
CA GLU A 211 1.93 -12.24 21.99
C GLU A 211 3.03 -12.61 20.97
N ASN A 212 3.35 -11.72 20.01
CA ASN A 212 4.54 -11.82 19.19
C ASN A 212 5.71 -11.11 19.88
N ARG A 213 6.67 -11.89 20.40
CA ARG A 213 7.84 -11.36 21.12
C ARG A 213 8.72 -10.42 20.29
N HIS A 214 8.66 -10.52 18.96
CA HIS A 214 9.45 -9.73 18.02
C HIS A 214 8.68 -8.58 17.39
N VAL A 215 7.46 -8.26 17.87
CA VAL A 215 6.57 -7.29 17.23
C VAL A 215 7.20 -5.89 17.07
N LEU A 216 7.95 -5.41 18.06
CA LEU A 216 8.65 -4.13 17.98
C LEU A 216 9.85 -4.12 17.01
N PRO A 217 10.86 -5.02 17.13
CA PRO A 217 11.99 -5.02 16.21
C PRO A 217 11.55 -5.31 14.77
N LEU A 218 10.44 -6.04 14.58
CA LEU A 218 9.83 -6.26 13.27
C LEU A 218 9.22 -5.00 12.69
N PHE A 219 8.32 -4.33 13.42
CA PHE A 219 7.77 -3.04 12.99
C PHE A 219 8.87 -2.06 12.57
N THR A 220 9.88 -1.87 13.43
CA THR A 220 10.98 -0.94 13.18
C THR A 220 11.83 -1.35 11.98
N SER A 221 12.13 -2.64 11.83
CA SER A 221 12.92 -3.14 10.71
C SER A 221 12.21 -2.98 9.37
N LEU A 222 10.91 -3.32 9.30
CA LEU A 222 10.15 -3.21 8.06
C LEU A 222 10.04 -1.75 7.62
N LEU A 223 9.69 -0.84 8.56
CA LEU A 223 9.59 0.59 8.28
C LEU A 223 10.93 1.18 7.83
N ASN A 224 12.02 0.88 8.54
CA ASN A 224 13.34 1.44 8.22
C ASN A 224 13.89 0.91 6.90
N VAL A 225 13.68 -0.38 6.59
CA VAL A 225 14.10 -0.96 5.29
C VAL A 225 13.42 -0.24 4.13
N VAL A 226 12.12 0.02 4.23
CA VAL A 226 11.36 0.77 3.21
C VAL A 226 11.87 2.20 3.11
N CYS A 227 11.88 2.95 4.22
CA CYS A 227 12.21 4.37 4.21
C CYS A 227 13.70 4.66 3.89
N ALA A 228 14.61 3.73 4.17
CA ALA A 228 16.03 3.86 3.82
C ALA A 228 16.35 3.42 2.38
N TYR A 229 15.45 2.69 1.70
CA TYR A 229 15.74 2.13 0.38
C TYR A 229 15.97 3.22 -0.68
N ASP A 230 17.10 3.12 -1.39
CA ASP A 230 17.46 4.01 -2.49
C ASP A 230 17.62 3.22 -3.79
N PRO A 231 16.65 3.27 -4.73
CA PRO A 231 16.70 2.53 -5.99
C PRO A 231 17.78 3.06 -6.95
N VAL A 232 18.29 4.27 -6.73
CA VAL A 232 19.32 4.90 -7.58
C VAL A 232 20.73 4.49 -7.14
N GLY A 233 20.93 4.26 -5.84
CA GLY A 233 22.19 3.83 -5.26
C GLY A 233 23.32 4.84 -5.52
N MET A 234 24.39 4.43 -6.22
CA MET A 234 25.55 5.29 -6.49
C MET A 234 25.27 6.44 -7.50
N GLY A 235 24.06 6.54 -8.06
CA GLY A 235 23.73 7.59 -9.02
C GLY A 235 24.33 7.40 -10.41
N LEU A 236 24.95 6.25 -10.67
CA LEU A 236 25.53 5.92 -11.98
C LEU A 236 24.44 5.44 -12.96
N PRO A 237 24.41 5.96 -14.21
CA PRO A 237 23.55 5.45 -15.27
C PRO A 237 23.69 3.94 -15.45
N TYR A 238 22.56 3.23 -15.58
CA TYR A 238 22.48 1.78 -15.81
C TYR A 238 23.09 0.90 -14.70
N ASN A 239 23.37 1.46 -13.52
CA ASN A 239 23.93 0.70 -12.38
C ASN A 239 23.12 -0.57 -12.07
N TYR A 240 21.79 -0.49 -12.17
CA TYR A 240 20.87 -1.58 -11.93
C TYR A 240 20.92 -2.72 -12.96
N LEU A 241 21.55 -2.52 -14.13
CA LEU A 241 21.80 -3.58 -15.11
C LEU A 241 23.08 -4.36 -14.79
N LEU A 242 24.04 -3.71 -14.11
CA LEU A 242 25.35 -4.28 -13.80
C LEU A 242 25.38 -4.97 -12.43
N PHE A 243 24.56 -4.51 -11.49
CA PHE A 243 24.51 -5.03 -10.13
C PHE A 243 23.12 -5.54 -9.79
N ASN A 244 23.07 -6.74 -9.21
CA ASN A 244 21.82 -7.34 -8.73
C ASN A 244 21.40 -6.68 -7.42
N ASP A 245 20.23 -6.06 -7.41
CA ASP A 245 19.67 -5.43 -6.22
C ASP A 245 18.89 -6.45 -5.39
N SER A 246 19.55 -7.01 -4.38
CA SER A 246 18.93 -7.94 -3.44
C SER A 246 18.04 -7.26 -2.39
N ARG A 247 18.04 -5.92 -2.30
CA ARG A 247 17.30 -5.16 -1.29
C ARG A 247 15.87 -4.88 -1.73
N GLU A 248 15.65 -4.62 -3.03
CA GLU A 248 14.31 -4.33 -3.56
C GLU A 248 13.27 -5.42 -3.24
N PRO A 249 13.54 -6.72 -3.44
CA PRO A 249 12.56 -7.76 -3.09
C PRO A 249 12.22 -7.79 -1.60
N LEU A 250 13.18 -7.44 -0.74
CA LEU A 250 12.95 -7.32 0.71
C LEU A 250 12.05 -6.13 1.01
N VAL A 251 12.25 -4.99 0.33
CA VAL A 251 11.44 -3.78 0.49
C VAL A 251 10.01 -4.02 0.05
N GLU A 252 9.80 -4.71 -1.08
CA GLU A 252 8.46 -5.10 -1.55
C GLU A 252 7.74 -5.98 -0.53
N ALA A 253 8.39 -7.04 -0.05
CA ALA A 253 7.83 -7.93 0.96
C ALA A 253 7.55 -7.19 2.28
N ALA A 254 8.48 -6.35 2.72
CA ALA A 254 8.33 -5.58 3.95
C ALA A 254 7.16 -4.59 3.88
N LEU A 255 6.97 -3.96 2.73
CA LEU A 255 5.90 -2.99 2.50
C LEU A 255 4.51 -3.65 2.46
N GLN A 256 4.43 -4.90 2.00
CA GLN A 256 3.19 -5.69 2.00
C GLN A 256 2.85 -6.21 3.41
N ASP A 257 3.83 -6.69 4.17
CA ASP A 257 3.63 -7.18 5.56
C ASP A 257 3.42 -6.04 6.57
N SER A 258 3.80 -4.80 6.23
CA SER A 258 3.63 -3.62 7.09
C SER A 258 2.26 -2.96 7.00
N GLN A 259 1.30 -3.48 6.24
CA GLN A 259 0.00 -2.82 6.06
C GLN A 259 -0.98 -3.20 7.18
N PRO A 260 -1.21 -2.32 8.18
CA PRO A 260 -2.22 -2.58 9.17
C PRO A 260 -3.61 -2.52 8.53
N GLN A 261 -4.34 -3.63 8.54
CA GLN A 261 -5.77 -3.63 8.29
C GLN A 261 -6.50 -3.38 9.62
N ALA A 262 -7.36 -2.38 9.65
CA ALA A 262 -8.31 -2.15 10.73
C ALA A 262 -9.71 -2.39 10.18
N ASP A 263 -10.47 -3.26 10.84
CA ASP A 263 -11.92 -3.37 10.67
C ASP A 263 -12.60 -2.66 11.86
N ASP A 264 -13.80 -2.10 11.62
CA ASP A 264 -14.61 -1.32 12.57
C ASP A 264 -15.04 -2.10 13.84
N THR A 265 -14.67 -3.38 13.98
CA THR A 265 -15.07 -4.29 15.06
C THR A 265 -14.13 -4.30 16.28
N GLY A 266 -13.08 -3.48 16.31
CA GLY A 266 -12.30 -3.25 17.52
C GLY A 266 -11.11 -4.19 17.71
N TYR A 267 -10.00 -3.90 17.03
CA TYR A 267 -8.69 -4.46 17.35
C TYR A 267 -7.84 -3.44 18.13
N SER A 268 -8.09 -3.34 19.44
CA SER A 268 -7.28 -2.56 20.39
C SER A 268 -5.84 -3.07 20.55
N ASP A 269 -5.52 -4.22 19.96
CA ASP A 269 -4.29 -4.98 20.21
C ASP A 269 -3.32 -5.03 19.02
N ASN A 270 -3.53 -4.25 17.96
CA ASN A 270 -2.55 -4.13 16.87
C ASN A 270 -1.39 -3.21 17.28
N TYR A 271 -0.26 -3.81 17.65
CA TYR A 271 0.92 -3.09 18.10
C TYR A 271 1.64 -2.34 16.97
N PHE A 272 1.48 -2.72 15.70
CA PHE A 272 2.05 -1.95 14.59
C PHE A 272 1.37 -0.58 14.50
N ILE A 273 0.03 -0.53 14.58
CA ILE A 273 -0.73 0.73 14.64
C ILE A 273 -0.32 1.53 15.89
N ASN A 274 -0.22 0.86 17.04
CA ASN A 274 0.17 1.49 18.31
C ASN A 274 1.56 2.14 18.23
N TYR A 275 2.56 1.41 17.72
CA TYR A 275 3.91 1.94 17.55
C TYR A 275 3.97 3.06 16.53
N LEU A 276 3.27 2.93 15.39
CA LEU A 276 3.16 4.00 14.40
C LEU A 276 2.60 5.30 15.00
N GLY A 277 1.52 5.21 15.79
CA GLY A 277 0.93 6.35 16.49
C GLY A 277 1.82 6.96 17.59
N ARG A 278 2.80 6.21 18.10
CA ARG A 278 3.75 6.67 19.15
C ARG A 278 4.99 7.36 18.61
N ILE A 279 5.32 7.23 17.33
CA ILE A 279 6.43 7.98 16.70
C ILE A 279 6.14 9.48 16.85
N HIS A 280 7.14 10.26 17.29
CA HIS A 280 6.93 11.66 17.62
C HIS A 280 8.15 12.57 17.42
N ARG A 281 9.34 12.01 17.14
CA ARG A 281 10.53 12.82 16.93
C ARG A 281 10.50 13.41 15.53
N GLU A 282 10.87 14.69 15.40
CA GLU A 282 10.90 15.35 14.08
C GLU A 282 11.93 14.70 13.14
N GLU A 283 13.04 14.17 13.66
CA GLU A 283 14.04 13.41 12.88
C GLU A 283 13.46 12.12 12.25
N ASP A 284 12.62 11.40 13.00
CA ASP A 284 11.96 10.19 12.53
C ASP A 284 10.95 10.53 11.42
N PHE A 285 10.18 11.62 11.60
CA PHE A 285 9.24 12.10 10.59
C PHE A 285 9.93 12.57 9.31
N ASP A 286 11.04 13.30 9.42
CA ASP A 286 11.85 13.72 8.26
C ASP A 286 12.38 12.50 7.49
N PHE A 287 12.92 11.51 8.21
CA PHE A 287 13.40 10.26 7.62
C PHE A 287 12.30 9.51 6.87
N MET A 288 11.14 9.30 7.51
CA MET A 288 9.98 8.63 6.91
C MET A 288 9.49 9.37 5.66
N LEU A 289 9.29 10.69 5.79
CA LEU A 289 8.76 11.54 4.73
C LEU A 289 9.70 11.55 3.50
N LYS A 290 11.00 11.76 3.71
CA LYS A 290 12.00 11.76 2.63
C LYS A 290 12.11 10.39 1.97
N GLY A 291 12.08 9.32 2.75
CA GLY A 291 12.12 7.95 2.24
C GLY A 291 10.94 7.64 1.31
N ILE A 292 9.71 7.87 1.79
CA ILE A 292 8.49 7.64 1.02
C ILE A 292 8.45 8.57 -0.22
N THR A 293 8.78 9.85 -0.06
CA THR A 293 8.77 10.82 -1.17
C THR A 293 9.80 10.47 -2.24
N ARG A 294 11.01 10.00 -1.85
CA ARG A 294 12.04 9.53 -2.79
C ARG A 294 11.51 8.39 -3.66
N LEU A 295 10.85 7.40 -3.06
CA LEU A 295 10.32 6.24 -3.76
C LEU A 295 9.13 6.60 -4.65
N LEU A 296 8.19 7.42 -4.16
CA LEU A 296 7.07 7.91 -4.98
C LEU A 296 7.53 8.79 -6.15
N SER A 297 8.59 9.58 -5.96
CA SER A 297 9.16 10.47 -6.98
C SER A 297 10.08 9.77 -7.97
N ASN A 298 10.40 8.50 -7.77
CA ASN A 298 11.39 7.79 -8.58
C ASN A 298 11.09 7.84 -10.10
N PRO A 299 9.84 7.67 -10.58
CA PRO A 299 9.54 7.79 -12.02
C PRO A 299 9.59 9.22 -12.56
N LEU A 300 9.57 10.23 -11.68
CA LEU A 300 9.58 11.65 -12.05
C LEU A 300 11.00 12.19 -12.22
N GLN A 301 12.03 11.42 -11.87
CA GLN A 301 13.42 11.83 -12.03
C GLN A 301 13.81 11.89 -13.51
N SER A 302 14.06 13.10 -14.01
CA SER A 302 14.56 13.30 -15.36
C SER A 302 16.02 12.83 -15.44
N THR A 303 16.29 11.91 -16.37
CA THR A 303 17.64 11.46 -16.68
C THR A 303 17.97 11.85 -18.12
N TYR A 304 19.23 12.23 -18.37
CA TYR A 304 19.69 12.57 -19.73
C TYR A 304 19.70 11.36 -20.67
N LEU A 305 19.85 10.16 -20.11
CA LEU A 305 19.94 8.92 -20.84
C LEU A 305 18.64 8.12 -20.67
N PRO A 306 18.06 7.59 -21.75
CA PRO A 306 16.80 6.85 -21.67
C PRO A 306 16.99 5.57 -20.86
N ASN A 307 16.04 5.26 -19.98
CA ASN A 307 16.06 4.07 -19.12
C ASN A 307 17.36 3.92 -18.32
N SER A 308 18.03 5.02 -17.96
CA SER A 308 19.30 4.93 -17.23
C SER A 308 19.14 4.82 -15.73
N ALA A 309 17.94 5.05 -15.19
CA ALA A 309 17.63 4.90 -13.78
C ALA A 309 16.68 3.72 -13.55
N LYS A 310 16.89 3.04 -12.42
CA LYS A 310 15.99 1.98 -11.97
C LYS A 310 14.62 2.58 -11.65
N LYS A 311 13.55 1.90 -12.07
CA LYS A 311 12.17 2.25 -11.72
C LYS A 311 11.58 1.21 -10.78
N VAL A 312 11.09 1.67 -9.63
CA VAL A 312 10.35 0.83 -8.68
C VAL A 312 8.91 0.61 -9.16
N ASN A 313 8.24 -0.45 -8.71
CA ASN A 313 6.87 -0.78 -9.16
C ASN A 313 5.82 -0.86 -8.03
N PHE A 314 6.22 -0.76 -6.76
CA PHE A 314 5.37 -0.91 -5.56
C PHE A 314 4.72 0.41 -5.09
N HIS A 315 4.24 1.22 -6.04
CA HIS A 315 3.70 2.55 -5.73
C HIS A 315 2.36 2.52 -4.99
N GLN A 316 1.53 1.51 -5.24
CA GLN A 316 0.25 1.37 -4.56
C GLN A 316 0.46 1.18 -3.06
N GLU A 317 1.37 0.30 -2.69
CA GLU A 317 1.70 -0.03 -1.31
C GLU A 317 2.38 1.15 -0.59
N LEU A 318 3.16 1.97 -1.30
CA LEU A 318 3.71 3.22 -0.74
C LEU A 318 2.60 4.23 -0.40
N LEU A 319 1.57 4.34 -1.24
CA LEU A 319 0.41 5.19 -0.97
C LEU A 319 -0.39 4.67 0.24
N VAL A 320 -0.54 3.34 0.38
CA VAL A 320 -1.14 2.73 1.58
C VAL A 320 -0.34 3.09 2.82
N LEU A 321 0.98 2.89 2.82
CA LEU A 321 1.84 3.19 3.97
C LEU A 321 1.73 4.67 4.35
N LEU A 322 1.80 5.57 3.37
CA LEU A 322 1.69 7.01 3.60
C LEU A 322 0.33 7.39 4.18
N TRP A 323 -0.77 6.84 3.64
CA TRP A 323 -2.09 7.05 4.21
C TRP A 323 -2.16 6.57 5.66
N LYS A 324 -1.70 5.35 5.96
CA LYS A 324 -1.72 4.83 7.33
C LYS A 324 -0.85 5.64 8.30
N CYS A 325 0.30 6.17 7.85
CA CYS A 325 1.10 7.12 8.65
C CYS A 325 0.30 8.38 8.99
N CYS A 326 -0.37 8.96 8.00
CA CYS A 326 -1.18 10.16 8.16
C CYS A 326 -2.45 9.94 9.01
N GLU A 327 -3.11 8.80 8.85
CA GLU A 327 -4.35 8.44 9.55
C GLU A 327 -4.10 8.14 11.03
N TYR A 328 -3.15 7.24 11.33
CA TYR A 328 -2.91 6.77 12.70
C TYR A 328 -1.94 7.63 13.50
N ASN A 329 -1.17 8.50 12.85
CA ASN A 329 -0.27 9.42 13.54
C ASN A 329 -0.55 10.89 13.17
N GLN A 330 -1.43 11.51 13.96
CA GLN A 330 -1.79 12.93 13.79
C GLN A 330 -0.57 13.87 13.91
N LYS A 331 0.46 13.53 14.68
CA LYS A 331 1.70 14.34 14.76
C LYS A 331 2.47 14.31 13.44
N PHE A 332 2.54 13.15 12.79
CA PHE A 332 3.12 13.01 11.45
C PHE A 332 2.29 13.80 10.42
N MET A 333 0.95 13.69 10.47
CA MET A 333 0.06 14.49 9.62
C MET A 333 0.34 16.00 9.75
N PHE A 334 0.37 16.52 10.99
CA PHE A 334 0.69 17.92 11.24
C PHE A 334 2.10 18.30 10.77
N TYR A 335 3.09 17.40 10.92
CA TYR A 335 4.45 17.61 10.43
C TYR A 335 4.49 17.77 8.90
N VAL A 336 3.82 16.88 8.15
CA VAL A 336 3.69 16.94 6.68
C VAL A 336 3.09 18.28 6.24
N LEU A 337 2.09 18.77 6.97
CA LEU A 337 1.36 20.01 6.65
C LEU A 337 2.04 21.30 7.14
N LYS A 338 3.02 21.20 8.05
CA LYS A 338 3.75 22.34 8.63
C LYS A 338 4.57 23.06 7.57
N THR A 339 5.24 22.31 6.70
CA THR A 339 6.13 22.83 5.66
C THR A 339 5.43 22.82 4.30
N SER A 340 6.18 23.02 3.22
CA SER A 340 5.65 22.85 1.85
C SER A 340 5.99 21.49 1.28
N ASP A 341 6.51 20.59 2.11
CA ASP A 341 6.95 19.26 1.72
C ASP A 341 5.74 18.40 1.32
N VAL A 342 4.53 18.71 1.83
CA VAL A 342 3.27 18.15 1.33
C VAL A 342 3.10 18.32 -0.19
N LEU A 343 3.62 19.39 -0.78
CA LEU A 343 3.56 19.59 -2.23
C LEU A 343 4.54 18.67 -2.97
N GLU A 344 5.66 18.31 -2.34
CA GLU A 344 6.61 17.33 -2.89
C GLU A 344 6.05 15.91 -2.92
N ILE A 345 5.08 15.61 -2.05
CA ILE A 345 4.29 14.38 -2.09
C ILE A 345 3.11 14.50 -3.07
N LEU A 346 2.43 15.65 -3.09
CA LEU A 346 1.25 15.84 -3.93
C LEU A 346 1.57 15.61 -5.42
N VAL A 347 2.70 16.12 -5.89
CA VAL A 347 3.09 16.01 -7.31
C VAL A 347 3.23 14.56 -7.76
N PRO A 348 4.00 13.67 -7.10
CA PRO A 348 4.07 12.26 -7.48
C PRO A 348 2.73 11.53 -7.31
N ILE A 349 1.91 11.85 -6.30
CA ILE A 349 0.55 11.27 -6.19
C ILE A 349 -0.27 11.57 -7.45
N LEU A 350 -0.33 12.85 -7.85
CA LEU A 350 -1.06 13.28 -9.04
C LEU A 350 -0.47 12.71 -10.35
N PHE A 351 0.86 12.55 -10.42
CA PHE A 351 1.52 11.87 -11.54
C PHE A 351 1.02 10.43 -11.66
N HIS A 352 1.08 9.64 -10.58
CA HIS A 352 0.71 8.23 -10.57
C HIS A 352 -0.77 8.00 -10.90
N ILE A 353 -1.65 8.86 -10.35
CA ILE A 353 -3.07 8.87 -10.68
C ILE A 353 -3.28 9.16 -12.18
N THR A 354 -2.55 10.14 -12.73
CA THR A 354 -2.68 10.53 -14.14
C THR A 354 -2.18 9.44 -15.08
N GLU A 355 -1.04 8.82 -14.79
CA GLU A 355 -0.48 7.73 -15.62
C GLU A 355 -1.41 6.51 -15.64
N SER A 356 -2.02 6.19 -14.50
CA SER A 356 -2.85 5.00 -14.31
C SER A 356 -4.29 5.16 -14.82
N ARG A 357 -4.75 6.37 -15.15
CA ARG A 357 -6.17 6.71 -15.39
C ARG A 357 -6.90 5.87 -16.45
N ASN A 358 -6.16 5.34 -17.42
CA ASN A 358 -6.69 4.56 -18.54
C ASN A 358 -6.58 3.04 -18.29
N ASP A 359 -5.86 2.62 -17.24
CA ASP A 359 -5.61 1.21 -16.94
C ASP A 359 -6.63 0.71 -15.89
N PRO A 360 -7.58 -0.17 -16.26
CA PRO A 360 -8.56 -0.71 -15.33
C PRO A 360 -7.94 -1.55 -14.20
N THR A 361 -6.72 -2.05 -14.36
CA THR A 361 -6.04 -2.86 -13.34
C THR A 361 -5.43 -2.01 -12.23
N ARG A 362 -5.19 -0.71 -12.48
CA ARG A 362 -4.59 0.24 -11.54
C ARG A 362 -5.60 1.14 -10.82
N VAL A 363 -6.88 0.77 -10.87
CA VAL A 363 -7.96 1.53 -10.22
C VAL A 363 -7.74 1.61 -8.70
N GLY A 364 -7.19 0.57 -8.07
CA GLY A 364 -6.83 0.58 -6.65
C GLY A 364 -5.86 1.71 -6.31
N LEU A 365 -4.73 1.80 -7.03
CA LEU A 365 -3.75 2.89 -6.87
C LEU A 365 -4.37 4.28 -7.02
N ILE A 366 -5.33 4.47 -7.96
CA ILE A 366 -6.02 5.75 -8.11
C ILE A 366 -6.89 6.07 -6.89
N HIS A 367 -7.66 5.10 -6.39
CA HIS A 367 -8.48 5.28 -5.18
C HIS A 367 -7.60 5.68 -3.99
N MET A 368 -6.49 4.96 -3.78
CA MET A 368 -5.53 5.24 -2.72
C MET A 368 -4.96 6.66 -2.80
N GLY A 369 -4.57 7.10 -4.00
CA GLY A 369 -4.08 8.46 -4.20
C GLY A 369 -5.15 9.53 -3.96
N VAL A 370 -6.39 9.31 -4.43
CA VAL A 370 -7.51 10.25 -4.24
C VAL A 370 -7.91 10.33 -2.77
N PHE A 371 -7.99 9.22 -2.05
CA PHE A 371 -8.33 9.21 -0.62
C PHE A 371 -7.26 9.87 0.24
N LEU A 372 -5.98 9.68 -0.10
CA LEU A 372 -4.91 10.40 0.58
C LEU A 372 -5.03 11.92 0.37
N VAL A 373 -5.32 12.37 -0.86
CA VAL A 373 -5.54 13.80 -1.13
C VAL A 373 -6.82 14.30 -0.47
N LEU A 374 -7.87 13.49 -0.37
CA LEU A 374 -9.10 13.81 0.38
C LEU A 374 -8.79 14.04 1.86
N LEU A 375 -8.04 13.14 2.48
CA LEU A 375 -7.59 13.28 3.86
C LEU A 375 -6.81 14.58 4.06
N LEU A 376 -5.83 14.87 3.19
CA LEU A 376 -5.04 16.12 3.25
C LEU A 376 -5.90 17.37 3.00
N SER A 377 -6.91 17.29 2.14
CA SER A 377 -7.78 18.41 1.77
C SER A 377 -8.62 18.93 2.93
N GLY A 378 -8.91 18.08 3.93
CA GLY A 378 -9.63 18.49 5.14
C GLY A 378 -8.87 19.51 5.99
N GLU A 379 -7.56 19.66 5.77
CA GLU A 379 -6.70 20.53 6.56
C GLU A 379 -6.46 21.88 5.88
N ARG A 380 -6.76 22.97 6.61
CA ARG A 380 -6.59 24.36 6.12
C ARG A 380 -5.20 24.62 5.55
N ASN A 381 -4.16 24.12 6.21
CA ASN A 381 -2.78 24.34 5.79
C ASN A 381 -2.52 23.79 4.39
N PHE A 382 -3.10 22.65 4.02
CA PHE A 382 -2.98 22.08 2.68
C PHE A 382 -3.53 23.05 1.63
N GLY A 383 -4.77 23.51 1.80
CA GLY A 383 -5.41 24.46 0.89
C GLY A 383 -4.62 25.77 0.71
N VAL A 384 -4.05 26.30 1.79
CA VAL A 384 -3.20 27.50 1.72
C VAL A 384 -1.90 27.21 0.94
N ARG A 385 -1.27 26.05 1.16
CA ARG A 385 -0.01 25.67 0.50
C ARG A 385 -0.16 25.45 -1.00
N LEU A 386 -1.34 25.02 -1.48
CA LEU A 386 -1.61 24.81 -2.90
C LEU A 386 -1.38 26.06 -3.77
N ASN A 387 -1.43 27.26 -3.18
CA ASN A 387 -1.16 28.52 -3.87
C ASN A 387 0.32 28.73 -4.26
N LYS A 388 1.23 27.86 -3.83
CA LYS A 388 2.63 27.96 -4.25
C LYS A 388 2.76 27.75 -5.76
N PRO A 389 3.62 28.52 -6.46
CA PRO A 389 3.88 28.32 -7.88
C PRO A 389 4.30 26.88 -8.18
N TYR A 390 3.71 26.29 -9.21
CA TYR A 390 4.09 24.96 -9.69
C TYR A 390 5.18 25.11 -10.75
N ILE A 391 6.29 24.41 -10.54
CA ILE A 391 7.37 24.30 -11.52
C ILE A 391 7.34 22.85 -12.01
N ALA A 392 7.14 22.67 -13.31
CA ALA A 392 7.08 21.34 -13.93
C ALA A 392 8.42 20.60 -13.73
N LYS A 393 8.42 19.58 -12.87
CA LYS A 393 9.59 18.72 -12.62
C LYS A 393 9.61 17.47 -13.53
N ALA A 394 8.44 17.05 -14.03
CA ALA A 394 8.27 15.88 -14.88
C ALA A 394 7.17 16.13 -15.92
N ALA A 395 7.20 15.38 -17.02
CA ALA A 395 6.15 15.39 -18.04
C ALA A 395 4.90 14.67 -17.53
N ILE A 396 4.12 15.32 -16.68
CA ILE A 396 2.74 14.89 -16.42
C ILE A 396 1.97 15.10 -17.74
N ASP A 397 1.29 14.06 -18.23
CA ASP A 397 0.43 14.16 -19.41
C ASP A 397 -0.80 15.03 -19.08
N ILE A 398 -0.64 16.34 -19.18
CA ILE A 398 -1.67 17.37 -19.03
C ILE A 398 -1.37 18.53 -19.97
N GLN A 399 -2.38 19.35 -20.24
CA GLN A 399 -2.20 20.59 -21.00
C GLN A 399 -1.21 21.51 -20.27
N ALA A 400 -0.23 22.06 -21.00
CA ALA A 400 0.71 23.02 -20.45
C ALA A 400 -0.01 24.25 -19.86
N PHE A 401 0.40 24.66 -18.67
CA PHE A 401 -0.14 25.82 -17.96
C PHE A 401 0.96 26.50 -17.15
N SER A 402 0.73 27.76 -16.79
CA SER A 402 1.54 28.49 -15.82
C SER A 402 0.62 28.85 -14.66
N GLY A 403 0.93 28.36 -13.46
CA GLY A 403 0.05 28.51 -12.31
C GLY A 403 0.62 27.89 -11.04
N THR A 404 -0.27 27.53 -10.14
CA THR A 404 0.02 27.02 -8.80
C THR A 404 -0.19 25.51 -8.73
N HIS A 405 0.08 24.91 -7.57
CA HIS A 405 -0.26 23.49 -7.33
C HIS A 405 -1.79 23.27 -7.29
N ALA A 406 -2.58 24.30 -6.96
CA ALA A 406 -4.04 24.25 -7.08
C ALA A 406 -4.47 24.05 -8.55
N ASP A 407 -3.81 24.74 -9.48
CA ASP A 407 -4.08 24.57 -10.91
C ASP A 407 -3.75 23.16 -11.39
N LEU A 408 -2.61 22.61 -10.94
CA LEU A 408 -2.23 21.23 -11.23
C LEU A 408 -3.32 20.24 -10.78
N LEU A 409 -3.77 20.38 -9.53
CA LEU A 409 -4.80 19.55 -8.92
C LEU A 409 -6.10 19.59 -9.74
N ILE A 410 -6.60 20.80 -10.04
CA ILE A 410 -7.84 21.00 -10.81
C ILE A 410 -7.73 20.42 -12.22
N ILE A 411 -6.60 20.63 -12.91
CA ILE A 411 -6.38 20.14 -14.27
C ILE A 411 -6.32 18.61 -14.30
N VAL A 412 -5.64 17.99 -13.34
CA VAL A 412 -5.58 16.51 -13.22
C VAL A 412 -6.96 15.95 -12.92
N PHE A 413 -7.71 16.54 -11.97
CA PHE A 413 -9.04 16.06 -11.60
C PHE A 413 -10.05 16.22 -12.74
N HIS A 414 -10.00 17.34 -13.45
CA HIS A 414 -10.76 17.51 -14.68
C HIS A 414 -10.42 16.40 -15.69
N LYS A 415 -9.14 16.10 -15.91
CA LYS A 415 -8.73 15.04 -16.86
C LYS A 415 -9.23 13.66 -16.45
N LEU A 416 -9.21 13.34 -15.15
CA LEU A 416 -9.77 12.09 -14.62
C LEU A 416 -11.27 11.99 -14.84
N ILE A 417 -12.01 13.07 -14.58
CA ILE A 417 -13.46 13.12 -14.77
C ILE A 417 -13.84 13.00 -16.26
N THR A 418 -13.08 13.66 -17.13
CA THR A 418 -13.43 13.82 -18.55
C THR A 418 -12.93 12.71 -19.44
N THR A 419 -11.76 12.15 -19.16
CA THR A 419 -11.08 11.17 -20.02
C THR A 419 -10.70 9.88 -19.29
N GLY A 420 -10.96 9.79 -17.99
CA GLY A 420 -10.65 8.62 -17.20
C GLY A 420 -11.56 7.43 -17.49
N ASN A 421 -11.12 6.26 -17.04
CA ASN A 421 -11.89 5.03 -17.14
C ASN A 421 -13.26 5.14 -16.42
N HIS A 422 -14.29 4.45 -16.93
CA HIS A 422 -15.65 4.42 -16.35
C HIS A 422 -15.69 3.99 -14.88
N ARG A 423 -14.74 3.15 -14.44
CA ARG A 423 -14.60 2.75 -13.04
C ARG A 423 -14.25 3.91 -12.10
N LEU A 424 -13.80 5.05 -12.62
CA LEU A 424 -13.49 6.25 -11.84
C LEU A 424 -14.72 7.10 -11.54
N GLN A 425 -15.90 6.78 -12.07
CA GLN A 425 -17.14 7.51 -11.77
C GLN A 425 -17.48 7.49 -10.27
N SER A 426 -17.16 6.40 -9.56
CA SER A 426 -17.32 6.30 -8.10
C SER A 426 -16.45 7.30 -7.33
N LEU A 427 -15.45 7.89 -7.96
CA LEU A 427 -14.55 8.87 -7.35
C LEU A 427 -14.95 10.33 -7.64
N PHE A 428 -15.96 10.58 -8.50
CA PHE A 428 -16.30 11.95 -8.89
C PHE A 428 -16.71 12.81 -7.70
N ASP A 429 -17.50 12.25 -6.79
CA ASP A 429 -17.88 12.92 -5.54
C ASP A 429 -16.63 13.27 -4.73
N CYS A 430 -15.74 12.31 -4.48
CA CYS A 430 -14.49 12.55 -3.74
C CYS A 430 -13.59 13.61 -4.39
N LEU A 431 -13.42 13.56 -5.71
CA LEU A 431 -12.60 14.53 -6.46
C LEU A 431 -13.16 15.95 -6.32
N LEU A 432 -14.48 16.11 -6.42
CA LEU A 432 -15.12 17.41 -6.26
C LEU A 432 -15.13 17.87 -4.79
N THR A 433 -15.34 16.98 -3.83
CA THR A 433 -15.24 17.28 -2.39
C THR A 433 -13.86 17.83 -2.04
N ILE A 434 -12.77 17.25 -2.57
CA ILE A 434 -11.42 17.79 -2.41
C ILE A 434 -11.33 19.24 -2.87
N ILE A 435 -11.87 19.54 -4.06
CA ILE A 435 -11.84 20.92 -4.61
C ILE A 435 -12.68 21.85 -3.73
N VAL A 436 -13.84 21.40 -3.25
CA VAL A 436 -14.69 22.15 -2.31
C VAL A 436 -13.91 22.47 -1.04
N ASN A 437 -13.27 21.49 -0.40
CA ASN A 437 -12.53 21.67 0.85
C ASN A 437 -11.42 22.73 0.73
N VAL A 438 -10.71 22.76 -0.39
CA VAL A 438 -9.61 23.72 -0.60
C VAL A 438 -10.07 25.06 -1.17
N SER A 439 -11.26 25.13 -1.77
CA SER A 439 -11.78 26.31 -2.51
C SER A 439 -11.77 27.63 -1.73
N PRO A 440 -12.04 27.70 -0.41
CA PRO A 440 -11.97 28.97 0.34
C PRO A 440 -10.57 29.58 0.41
N TYR A 441 -9.53 28.80 0.10
CA TYR A 441 -8.12 29.20 0.21
C TYR A 441 -7.44 29.45 -1.14
N LEU A 442 -8.08 29.09 -2.25
CA LEU A 442 -7.47 29.17 -3.58
C LEU A 442 -7.39 30.61 -4.08
N LYS A 443 -6.19 31.04 -4.44
CA LYS A 443 -5.87 32.36 -4.98
C LYS A 443 -5.21 32.20 -6.34
N SER A 444 -5.41 33.20 -7.20
CA SER A 444 -4.67 33.34 -8.46
C SER A 444 -4.78 32.14 -9.39
N LEU A 445 -5.96 31.51 -9.45
CA LEU A 445 -6.23 30.44 -10.41
C LEU A 445 -5.91 30.91 -11.82
N SER A 446 -5.23 30.04 -12.57
CA SER A 446 -4.94 30.26 -13.98
C SER A 446 -6.23 30.28 -14.80
N MET A 447 -6.16 30.94 -15.95
CA MET A 447 -7.25 30.89 -16.94
C MET A 447 -7.57 29.45 -17.37
N VAL A 448 -6.57 28.56 -17.39
CA VAL A 448 -6.76 27.15 -17.75
C VAL A 448 -7.63 26.46 -16.70
N ALA A 449 -7.24 26.47 -15.42
CA ALA A 449 -7.99 25.83 -14.35
C ALA A 449 -9.41 26.40 -14.21
N ALA A 450 -9.57 27.73 -14.32
CA ALA A 450 -10.88 28.38 -14.33
C ALA A 450 -11.80 27.84 -15.44
N ASN A 451 -11.29 27.72 -16.67
CA ASN A 451 -12.05 27.14 -17.78
C ASN A 451 -12.38 25.65 -17.56
N LYS A 452 -11.47 24.87 -16.92
CA LYS A 452 -11.73 23.47 -16.59
C LYS A 452 -12.87 23.32 -15.59
N LEU A 453 -12.93 24.13 -14.53
CA LEU A 453 -14.04 24.12 -13.57
C LEU A 453 -15.37 24.45 -14.25
N LEU A 454 -15.41 25.51 -15.06
CA LEU A 454 -16.65 25.90 -15.74
C LEU A 454 -17.09 24.88 -16.78
N HIS A 455 -16.15 24.20 -17.44
CA HIS A 455 -16.46 23.10 -18.34
C HIS A 455 -17.12 21.92 -17.61
N LEU A 456 -16.72 21.61 -16.37
CA LEU A 456 -17.40 20.58 -15.57
C LEU A 456 -18.83 21.00 -15.23
N VAL A 457 -19.06 22.26 -14.87
CA VAL A 457 -20.43 22.76 -14.61
C VAL A 457 -21.29 22.69 -15.86
N GLU A 458 -20.77 23.16 -16.99
CA GLU A 458 -21.44 23.08 -18.29
C GLU A 458 -21.82 21.62 -18.64
N ALA A 459 -20.93 20.66 -18.44
CA ALA A 459 -21.22 19.25 -18.70
C ALA A 459 -22.26 18.66 -17.74
N PHE A 460 -22.09 18.86 -16.43
CA PHE A 460 -22.94 18.24 -15.41
C PHE A 460 -24.32 18.91 -15.24
N SER A 461 -24.46 20.17 -15.64
CA SER A 461 -25.74 20.90 -15.63
C SER A 461 -26.65 20.59 -16.82
N THR A 462 -26.19 19.78 -17.75
CA THR A 462 -26.99 19.45 -18.93
C THR A 462 -28.22 18.60 -18.56
N PRO A 463 -29.41 18.90 -19.09
CA PRO A 463 -30.64 18.22 -18.69
C PRO A 463 -30.58 16.68 -18.80
N TRP A 464 -29.97 16.15 -19.87
CA TRP A 464 -29.92 14.69 -20.04
C TRP A 464 -29.06 14.03 -18.96
N PHE A 465 -27.91 14.63 -18.60
CA PHE A 465 -27.02 14.07 -17.60
C PHE A 465 -27.67 14.23 -16.23
N LEU A 466 -28.09 15.45 -15.90
CA LEU A 466 -28.65 15.78 -14.60
C LEU A 466 -29.86 14.92 -14.23
N PHE A 467 -30.78 14.68 -15.19
CA PHE A 467 -31.98 13.86 -14.96
C PHE A 467 -31.77 12.36 -15.17
N SER A 468 -30.57 11.90 -15.59
CA SER A 468 -30.31 10.47 -15.81
C SER A 468 -30.16 9.66 -14.51
N SER A 469 -29.82 10.31 -13.40
CA SER A 469 -29.69 9.68 -12.08
C SER A 469 -30.18 10.65 -11.00
N PRO A 470 -30.89 10.17 -9.96
CA PRO A 470 -31.33 11.01 -8.86
C PRO A 470 -30.19 11.65 -8.09
N THR A 471 -28.95 11.17 -8.20
CA THR A 471 -27.79 11.70 -7.44
C THR A 471 -26.92 12.69 -8.23
N ASN A 472 -27.09 12.81 -9.55
CA ASN A 472 -26.18 13.60 -10.39
C ASN A 472 -26.16 15.10 -10.05
N HIS A 473 -27.23 15.60 -9.42
CA HIS A 473 -27.31 16.97 -8.96
C HIS A 473 -26.22 17.31 -7.91
N HIS A 474 -25.78 16.35 -7.11
CA HIS A 474 -24.72 16.56 -6.12
C HIS A 474 -23.42 17.11 -6.74
N LEU A 475 -23.04 16.62 -7.93
CA LEU A 475 -21.86 17.09 -8.66
C LEU A 475 -21.95 18.57 -9.03
N VAL A 476 -23.14 19.02 -9.42
CA VAL A 476 -23.39 20.44 -9.73
C VAL A 476 -23.35 21.26 -8.44
N PHE A 477 -23.95 20.78 -7.35
CA PHE A 477 -23.89 21.43 -6.04
C PHE A 477 -22.45 21.63 -5.57
N PHE A 478 -21.60 20.62 -5.64
CA PHE A 478 -20.18 20.76 -5.28
C PHE A 478 -19.47 21.84 -6.11
N LEU A 479 -19.69 21.87 -7.43
CA LEU A 479 -19.04 22.88 -8.27
C LEU A 479 -19.56 24.30 -8.03
N LEU A 480 -20.85 24.47 -7.75
CA LEU A 480 -21.40 25.76 -7.35
C LEU A 480 -20.81 26.21 -6.01
N GLU A 481 -20.64 25.29 -5.06
CA GLU A 481 -20.01 25.57 -3.77
C GLU A 481 -18.55 26.02 -3.93
N VAL A 482 -17.79 25.39 -4.85
CA VAL A 482 -16.44 25.86 -5.21
C VAL A 482 -16.45 27.32 -5.67
N PHE A 483 -17.40 27.70 -6.54
CA PHE A 483 -17.49 29.07 -7.02
C PHE A 483 -17.93 30.03 -5.91
N ASN A 484 -18.91 29.65 -5.09
CA ASN A 484 -19.37 30.46 -3.96
C ASN A 484 -18.21 30.72 -2.99
N ASN A 485 -17.46 29.69 -2.61
CA ASN A 485 -16.31 29.83 -1.71
C ASN A 485 -15.23 30.75 -2.28
N ILE A 486 -14.87 30.59 -3.56
CA ILE A 486 -13.85 31.45 -4.17
C ILE A 486 -14.34 32.90 -4.29
N VAL A 487 -15.60 33.12 -4.68
CA VAL A 487 -16.19 34.46 -4.77
C VAL A 487 -16.32 35.10 -3.40
N GLN A 488 -16.69 34.34 -2.37
CA GLN A 488 -16.91 34.87 -1.02
C GLN A 488 -15.59 35.21 -0.32
N TYR A 489 -14.58 34.35 -0.43
CA TYR A 489 -13.36 34.46 0.37
C TYR A 489 -12.12 34.91 -0.40
N GLN A 490 -12.09 34.72 -1.73
CA GLN A 490 -10.90 34.93 -2.57
C GLN A 490 -11.20 35.70 -3.86
N PHE A 491 -12.22 36.59 -3.86
CA PHE A 491 -12.63 37.37 -5.02
C PHE A 491 -11.48 38.14 -5.65
N ASP A 492 -10.81 38.98 -4.86
CA ASP A 492 -9.75 39.89 -5.31
C ASP A 492 -8.58 39.14 -5.96
N GLY A 493 -8.30 37.93 -5.47
CA GLY A 493 -7.20 37.09 -5.94
C GLY A 493 -7.49 36.29 -7.21
N ASN A 494 -8.75 36.19 -7.67
CA ASN A 494 -9.18 35.24 -8.70
C ASN A 494 -9.85 35.89 -9.91
N SER A 495 -9.27 36.99 -10.42
CA SER A 495 -9.79 37.71 -11.59
C SER A 495 -10.03 36.82 -12.82
N ASN A 496 -9.17 35.82 -13.08
CA ASN A 496 -9.36 34.87 -14.17
C ASN A 496 -10.64 34.04 -14.02
N LEU A 497 -10.95 33.56 -12.81
CA LEU A 497 -12.17 32.80 -12.55
C LEU A 497 -13.40 33.69 -12.72
N ILE A 498 -13.41 34.88 -12.12
CA ILE A 498 -14.50 35.85 -12.23
C ILE A 498 -14.76 36.21 -13.69
N TYR A 499 -13.70 36.52 -14.44
CA TYR A 499 -13.78 36.78 -15.87
C TYR A 499 -14.40 35.60 -16.64
N THR A 500 -13.97 34.37 -16.33
CA THR A 500 -14.48 33.16 -16.98
C THR A 500 -15.97 32.96 -16.67
N ILE A 501 -16.41 33.19 -15.42
CA ILE A 501 -17.82 33.12 -15.01
C ILE A 501 -18.66 34.13 -15.80
N ILE A 502 -18.20 35.38 -15.91
CA ILE A 502 -18.90 36.42 -16.68
C ILE A 502 -19.01 36.04 -18.15
N ARG A 503 -17.91 35.55 -18.74
CA ARG A 503 -17.87 35.14 -20.16
C ARG A 503 -18.81 33.97 -20.44
N LYS A 504 -18.93 33.02 -19.52
CA LYS A 504 -19.80 31.84 -19.64
C LYS A 504 -21.10 31.95 -18.83
N ARG A 505 -21.58 33.17 -18.52
CA ARG A 505 -22.80 33.41 -17.72
C ARG A 505 -24.04 32.64 -18.21
N GLN A 506 -24.11 32.34 -19.51
CA GLN A 506 -25.19 31.58 -20.11
C GLN A 506 -25.35 30.18 -19.53
N VAL A 507 -24.26 29.53 -19.10
CA VAL A 507 -24.32 28.21 -18.44
C VAL A 507 -25.16 28.29 -17.15
N PHE A 508 -24.97 29.34 -16.36
CA PHE A 508 -25.73 29.56 -15.13
C PHE A 508 -27.18 29.96 -15.42
N TYR A 509 -27.44 30.74 -16.47
CA TYR A 509 -28.82 31.03 -16.88
C TYR A 509 -29.55 29.78 -17.39
N GLN A 510 -28.87 28.87 -18.09
CA GLN A 510 -29.45 27.59 -18.49
C GLN A 510 -29.76 26.72 -17.28
N LEU A 511 -28.84 26.65 -16.31
CA LEU A 511 -29.05 25.92 -15.07
C LEU A 511 -30.22 26.48 -14.25
N ALA A 512 -30.37 27.80 -14.18
CA ALA A 512 -31.50 28.45 -13.50
C ALA A 512 -32.85 28.22 -14.21
N ASN A 513 -32.83 27.96 -15.52
CA ASN A 513 -34.01 27.74 -16.35
C ASN A 513 -34.15 26.26 -16.76
N LEU A 514 -33.72 25.34 -15.91
CA LEU A 514 -33.89 23.90 -16.16
C LEU A 514 -35.36 23.53 -16.35
N PRO A 515 -35.67 22.57 -17.24
CA PRO A 515 -37.02 22.10 -17.42
C PRO A 515 -37.53 21.41 -16.15
N THR A 516 -38.75 21.77 -15.72
CA THR A 516 -39.40 21.21 -14.53
C THR A 516 -40.62 20.35 -14.85
N ASP A 517 -41.13 20.40 -16.09
CA ASP A 517 -42.28 19.59 -16.52
C ASP A 517 -41.87 18.19 -17.02
N ALA A 518 -42.71 17.20 -16.77
CA ALA A 518 -42.42 15.81 -17.10
C ALA A 518 -42.24 15.57 -18.61
N ALA A 519 -42.91 16.35 -19.47
CA ALA A 519 -42.84 16.18 -20.92
C ALA A 519 -41.49 16.64 -21.47
N SER A 520 -40.99 17.79 -21.03
CA SER A 520 -39.67 18.30 -21.42
C SER A 520 -38.54 17.45 -20.85
N ILE A 521 -38.63 17.00 -19.59
CA ILE A 521 -37.65 16.08 -18.99
C ILE A 521 -37.61 14.75 -19.77
N SER A 522 -38.77 14.17 -20.05
CA SER A 522 -38.87 12.94 -20.85
C SER A 522 -38.29 13.13 -22.25
N LYS A 523 -38.48 14.32 -22.87
CA LYS A 523 -37.87 14.68 -24.15
C LYS A 523 -36.34 14.75 -24.08
N SER A 524 -35.80 15.36 -23.03
CA SER A 524 -34.35 15.43 -22.78
C SER A 524 -33.71 14.05 -22.59
N LEU A 525 -34.43 13.11 -21.97
CA LEU A 525 -33.97 11.73 -21.75
C LEU A 525 -34.16 10.83 -22.99
N SER A 526 -35.23 11.04 -23.76
CA SER A 526 -35.59 10.20 -24.91
C SER A 526 -34.77 10.50 -26.16
N GLY A 527 -34.33 11.75 -26.36
CA GLY A 527 -33.51 12.16 -27.50
C GLY A 527 -32.14 11.48 -27.59
N ARG A 528 -31.74 10.68 -26.60
CA ARG A 528 -30.42 10.02 -26.52
C ARG A 528 -30.45 8.57 -26.06
N LYS A 529 -31.59 7.87 -26.22
CA LYS A 529 -31.68 6.41 -26.00
C LYS A 529 -30.91 5.66 -27.10
N GLY A 530 -29.59 5.55 -26.95
CA GLY A 530 -28.75 4.72 -27.84
C GLY A 530 -27.23 4.89 -27.74
N LYS A 531 -26.71 6.01 -27.22
CA LYS A 531 -25.24 6.31 -27.20
C LYS A 531 -24.80 7.18 -26.02
N ALA A 532 -25.29 6.89 -24.81
CA ALA A 532 -25.11 7.78 -23.65
C ALA A 532 -23.64 8.01 -23.20
N ARG A 533 -22.71 7.11 -23.55
CA ARG A 533 -21.33 7.10 -23.03
C ARG A 533 -20.33 7.78 -23.95
N ASP A 534 -20.29 7.39 -25.23
CA ASP A 534 -19.36 7.97 -26.21
C ASP A 534 -19.56 9.48 -26.34
N GLU A 535 -20.81 9.93 -26.21
CA GLU A 535 -21.17 11.35 -26.34
C GLU A 535 -20.89 12.18 -25.08
N MET A 536 -20.91 11.61 -23.87
CA MET A 536 -20.45 12.34 -22.66
C MET A 536 -18.94 12.54 -22.74
N VAL A 537 -18.21 11.50 -23.14
CA VAL A 537 -16.77 11.57 -23.39
C VAL A 537 -16.46 12.51 -24.56
N ASP A 538 -17.26 12.53 -25.63
CA ASP A 538 -17.08 13.44 -26.77
C ASP A 538 -17.45 14.90 -26.46
N GLN A 539 -18.43 15.16 -25.59
CA GLN A 539 -18.71 16.53 -25.11
C GLN A 539 -17.69 17.01 -24.07
N LEU A 540 -17.04 16.07 -23.38
CA LEU A 540 -15.94 16.37 -22.45
C LEU A 540 -14.57 16.46 -23.13
N LYS A 541 -14.44 15.97 -24.38
CA LYS A 541 -13.24 16.10 -25.21
C LYS A 541 -13.12 17.54 -25.70
N SER A 542 -12.04 18.21 -25.28
CA SER A 542 -11.54 19.38 -26.00
C SER A 542 -11.17 18.96 -27.44
N PRO A 543 -11.30 19.84 -28.46
CA PRO A 543 -11.19 19.52 -29.90
C PRO A 543 -9.83 18.97 -30.41
N THR A 544 -8.97 18.42 -29.55
CA THR A 544 -7.58 18.04 -29.83
C THR A 544 -7.19 16.58 -29.52
N ALA A 545 -8.12 15.68 -29.19
CA ALA A 545 -7.77 14.29 -28.82
C ALA A 545 -8.14 13.22 -29.88
N VAL A 546 -7.19 12.33 -30.19
CA VAL A 546 -7.31 11.20 -31.14
C VAL A 546 -7.86 9.94 -30.42
N VAL A 547 -8.71 9.16 -31.11
CA VAL A 547 -9.49 8.03 -30.56
C VAL A 547 -8.87 6.66 -30.89
N PRO A 548 -8.72 5.73 -29.93
CA PRO A 548 -8.52 4.29 -30.19
C PRO A 548 -9.78 3.43 -29.90
N PRO A 549 -9.84 2.17 -30.40
CA PRO A 549 -11.08 1.39 -30.53
C PRO A 549 -11.45 0.52 -29.29
N GLU A 550 -12.73 0.11 -29.26
CA GLU A 550 -13.48 -0.48 -28.12
C GLU A 550 -13.43 -2.02 -27.98
N ILE A 551 -13.59 -2.55 -26.75
CA ILE A 551 -13.84 -3.98 -26.40
C ILE A 551 -14.85 -4.07 -25.22
N PRO A 552 -15.71 -5.13 -25.13
CA PRO A 552 -16.91 -5.16 -24.28
C PRO A 552 -16.70 -5.53 -22.79
N SER A 553 -17.77 -5.29 -22.04
CA SER A 553 -17.95 -5.20 -20.58
C SER A 553 -18.03 -6.52 -19.78
N GLY A 554 -17.52 -6.49 -18.55
CA GLY A 554 -17.86 -7.45 -17.49
C GLY A 554 -17.37 -7.04 -16.09
N LEU A 555 -18.27 -7.22 -15.11
CA LEU A 555 -18.09 -7.33 -13.65
C LEU A 555 -18.14 -6.07 -12.76
N TRP A 556 -19.05 -6.20 -11.80
CA TRP A 556 -19.59 -5.35 -10.75
C TRP A 556 -18.93 -5.77 -9.44
N GLU A 557 -18.44 -4.83 -8.62
CA GLU A 557 -18.18 -4.95 -7.16
C GLU A 557 -17.22 -3.84 -6.71
N LEU A 558 -17.76 -2.69 -6.30
CA LEU A 558 -17.03 -1.63 -5.56
C LEU A 558 -17.99 -0.79 -4.68
N LYS A 559 -19.27 -1.16 -4.57
CA LYS A 559 -20.30 -0.37 -3.87
C LYS A 559 -20.14 -0.35 -2.34
N GLY A 560 -19.66 -1.44 -1.73
CA GLY A 560 -19.59 -1.54 -0.27
C GLY A 560 -18.56 -0.62 0.41
N LEU A 561 -17.42 -0.35 -0.26
CA LEU A 561 -16.37 0.54 0.28
C LEU A 561 -16.74 2.03 0.17
N VAL A 562 -17.56 2.38 -0.82
CA VAL A 562 -18.02 3.77 -1.03
C VAL A 562 -19.06 4.17 0.03
N GLU A 563 -19.92 3.24 0.48
CA GLU A 563 -20.94 3.54 1.49
C GLU A 563 -20.36 3.75 2.90
N CYS A 564 -19.28 3.07 3.29
CA CYS A 564 -18.61 3.32 4.58
C CYS A 564 -17.95 4.70 4.65
N CYS A 565 -17.23 5.13 3.60
CA CYS A 565 -16.59 6.46 3.58
C CYS A 565 -17.62 7.60 3.47
N TYR A 566 -18.73 7.38 2.75
CA TYR A 566 -19.81 8.37 2.60
C TYR A 566 -20.55 8.63 3.92
N ASN A 567 -20.82 7.59 4.71
CA ASN A 567 -21.54 7.73 5.98
C ASN A 567 -20.70 8.35 7.10
N SER A 568 -19.39 8.06 7.14
CA SER A 568 -18.50 8.63 8.17
C SER A 568 -18.24 10.13 8.00
N TYR A 569 -18.25 10.65 6.76
CA TYR A 569 -18.00 12.08 6.49
C TYR A 569 -19.25 12.96 6.66
N LEU A 570 -20.45 12.46 6.34
CA LEU A 570 -21.70 13.22 6.51
C LEU A 570 -22.12 13.37 7.97
N LEU A 571 -21.82 12.38 8.82
CA LEU A 571 -22.12 12.44 10.26
C LEU A 571 -21.14 13.33 11.04
N GLY A 572 -19.95 13.60 10.50
CA GLY A 572 -18.95 14.49 11.12
C GLY A 572 -19.10 15.98 10.79
N SER A 573 -19.92 16.35 9.79
CA SER A 573 -20.15 17.76 9.38
C SER A 573 -21.40 18.39 10.01
N THR A 574 -22.06 17.67 10.93
CA THR A 574 -23.10 18.23 11.82
C THR A 574 -22.66 18.11 13.27
N ALA A 575 -21.61 18.85 13.64
CA ALA A 575 -21.29 19.23 15.02
C ALA A 575 -20.56 20.58 15.03
#